data_AF-A0A955PA93-F1
#
_entry.id   AF-A0A955PA93-F1
#
_cell.length_a   1.000
_cell.length_b   1.000
_cell.length_c   1.000
_cell.angle_alpha   90.00
_cell.angle_beta   90.00
_cell.angle_gamma   90.00
#
_symmetry.space_group_name_H-M   'P 1'
#
loop_
_entity.id
_entity.type
_entity.pdbx_description
1 polymer ?
#
loop_
_entity_poly.entity_id
_entity_poly.type
_entity_poly.pdbx_seq_one_letter_code
_entity_poly.pdbx_strand_id
1 'polypeptide(L)' 'AVDLLADRLIMAHAKDIPKESEGSQAAGRGALDWETYLKALGEVSFEGPIILHNLSPDEVKESRKFVENHWRNLCEGGS' A
#
# COMPACT_ATOMS: atom_id res chain seq x y z
N ALA A 1 -5.83 -8.14 11.27
CA ALA A 1 -6.69 -9.11 10.56
C ALA A 1 -6.14 -9.53 9.20
N VAL A 2 -5.04 -8.92 8.69
CA VAL A 2 -4.31 -9.45 7.50
C VAL A 2 -3.78 -10.86 7.77
N ASP A 3 -3.33 -11.09 9.01
CA ASP A 3 -2.89 -12.36 9.60
C ASP A 3 -3.84 -13.54 9.38
N LEU A 4 -5.16 -13.31 9.35
CA LEU A 4 -6.16 -14.37 9.19
C LEU A 4 -6.12 -15.05 7.81
N LEU A 5 -5.55 -14.38 6.81
CA LEU A 5 -5.46 -14.87 5.43
C LEU A 5 -4.01 -14.86 4.92
N ALA A 6 -3.03 -14.78 5.81
CA ALA A 6 -1.62 -14.66 5.45
C ALA A 6 -1.16 -15.77 4.48
N ASP A 7 -1.58 -17.01 4.71
CA ASP A 7 -1.26 -18.18 3.87
C ASP A 7 -1.91 -18.15 2.48
N ARG A 8 -2.87 -17.25 2.26
CA ARG A 8 -3.65 -17.11 1.01
C ARG A 8 -3.49 -15.74 0.36
N LEU A 9 -2.70 -14.86 0.97
CA LEU A 9 -2.49 -13.51 0.46
C LEU A 9 -1.43 -13.53 -0.65
N ILE A 10 -1.88 -13.58 -1.90
CA ILE A 10 -0.99 -13.68 -3.07
C ILE A 10 -0.58 -12.33 -3.67
N MET A 11 -1.37 -11.28 -3.43
CA MET A 11 -1.15 -9.93 -3.98
C MET A 11 -1.91 -8.88 -3.17
N ALA A 12 -1.46 -7.63 -3.25
CA ALA A 12 -2.15 -6.48 -2.66
C ALA A 12 -2.35 -5.36 -3.69
N HIS A 13 -3.44 -4.59 -3.55
CA HIS A 13 -3.68 -3.40 -4.35
C HIS A 13 -3.36 -2.14 -3.55
N ALA A 14 -2.50 -1.29 -4.10
CA ALA A 14 -2.21 0.03 -3.58
C ALA A 14 -3.15 1.06 -4.23
N LYS A 15 -4.18 1.44 -3.48
CA LYS A 15 -5.08 2.55 -3.79
C LYS A 15 -5.42 3.28 -2.50
N ASP A 16 -5.65 4.58 -2.61
CA ASP A 16 -5.95 5.46 -1.50
C ASP A 16 -7.45 5.71 -1.36
N ILE A 17 -7.86 6.30 -0.25
CA ILE A 17 -9.24 6.68 0.05
C ILE A 17 -9.36 8.21 -0.04
N PRO A 18 -10.32 8.76 -0.81
CA PRO A 18 -10.53 10.21 -0.86
C PRO A 18 -10.90 10.77 0.52
N LYS A 19 -10.53 12.03 0.77
CA LYS A 19 -10.83 12.72 2.04
C LYS A 19 -12.31 13.09 2.20
N GLU A 20 -12.95 13.47 1.10
CA GLU A 20 -14.29 14.10 1.12
C GLU A 20 -15.31 13.42 0.19
N SER A 21 -14.92 12.33 -0.48
CA SER A 21 -15.79 11.63 -1.43
C SER A 21 -15.68 10.11 -1.30
N GLU A 22 -16.69 9.41 -1.82
CA GLU A 22 -16.63 7.96 -1.95
C GLU A 22 -15.74 7.54 -3.11
N GLY A 23 -15.19 6.33 -3.04
CA GLY A 23 -14.37 5.73 -4.09
C GLY A 23 -12.93 5.51 -3.67
N SER A 24 -12.02 5.55 -4.64
CA SER A 24 -10.59 5.36 -4.39
C SER A 24 -9.75 6.21 -5.35
N GLN A 25 -8.55 6.57 -4.91
CA GLN A 25 -7.61 7.39 -5.66
C GLN A 25 -6.24 6.73 -5.74
N ALA A 26 -5.35 7.33 -6.52
CA ALA A 26 -3.97 6.89 -6.62
C ALA A 26 -3.27 6.94 -5.24
N ALA A 27 -2.39 5.97 -4.98
CA ALA A 27 -1.67 5.87 -3.72
C ALA A 27 -0.91 7.17 -3.39
N GLY A 28 -1.07 7.66 -2.14
CA GLY A 28 -0.44 8.87 -1.65
C GLY A 28 -1.21 10.17 -1.94
N ARG A 29 -2.42 10.08 -2.50
CA ARG A 29 -3.29 11.25 -2.79
C ARG A 29 -4.47 11.39 -1.83
N GLY A 30 -4.70 10.38 -0.98
CA GLY A 30 -5.87 10.31 -0.11
C GLY A 30 -5.54 10.46 1.38
N ALA A 31 -6.30 9.75 2.20
CA ALA A 31 -6.19 9.73 3.66
C ALA A 31 -6.06 8.33 4.26
N LEU A 32 -5.70 7.32 3.45
CA LEU A 32 -5.40 6.00 3.97
C LEU A 32 -4.20 6.07 4.93
N ASP A 33 -4.33 5.42 6.10
CA ASP A 33 -3.21 5.19 7.01
C ASP A 33 -2.30 4.08 6.47
N TRP A 34 -1.41 4.46 5.56
CA TRP A 34 -0.49 3.54 4.88
C TRP A 34 0.43 2.78 5.85
N GLU A 35 0.78 3.38 6.98
CA GLU A 35 1.70 2.77 7.95
C GLU A 35 1.09 1.50 8.53
N THR A 36 -0.14 1.59 9.03
CA THR A 36 -0.85 0.46 9.63
C THR A 36 -1.00 -0.71 8.64
N TYR A 37 -1.36 -0.43 7.38
CA TYR A 37 -1.59 -1.49 6.40
C TYR A 37 -0.29 -2.14 5.91
N LEU A 38 0.75 -1.36 5.62
CA LEU A 38 2.02 -1.93 5.16
C LEU A 38 2.75 -2.65 6.29
N LYS A 39 2.64 -2.17 7.53
CA LYS A 39 3.14 -2.90 8.70
C LYS A 39 2.45 -4.24 8.86
N ALA A 40 1.12 -4.28 8.73
CA ALA A 40 0.36 -5.54 8.81
C ALA A 40 0.75 -6.54 7.71
N LEU A 41 1.12 -6.08 6.51
CA LEU A 41 1.70 -6.92 5.45
C LEU A 41 3.10 -7.42 5.82
N GLY A 42 3.96 -6.56 6.37
CA GLY A 42 5.30 -6.92 6.82
C GLY A 42 5.30 -7.95 7.96
N GLU A 43 4.38 -7.82 8.92
CA GLU A 43 4.22 -8.72 10.07
C GLU A 43 3.88 -10.16 9.66
N VAL A 44 3.26 -10.36 8.50
CA VAL A 44 2.94 -11.69 7.95
C VAL A 44 3.98 -12.16 6.91
N SER A 45 5.12 -11.48 6.81
CA SER A 45 6.17 -11.75 5.82
C SER A 45 5.63 -11.83 4.39
N PHE A 46 4.74 -10.90 4.02
CA PHE A 46 4.18 -10.87 2.68
C PHE A 46 5.26 -10.60 1.62
N GLU A 47 5.41 -11.52 0.66
CA GLU A 47 6.38 -11.43 -0.45
C GLU A 47 5.71 -11.20 -1.82
N GLY A 48 4.39 -11.08 -1.85
CA GLY A 48 3.63 -10.89 -3.08
C GLY A 48 3.76 -9.47 -3.65
N PRO A 49 3.35 -9.27 -4.91
CA PRO A 49 3.40 -7.95 -5.53
C PRO A 49 2.35 -6.99 -4.93
N ILE A 50 2.74 -5.73 -4.81
CA ILE A 50 1.85 -4.60 -4.51
C ILE A 50 1.57 -3.86 -5.83
N ILE A 51 0.33 -3.91 -6.32
CA ILE A 51 -0.07 -3.36 -7.62
C ILE A 51 -0.77 -2.02 -7.43
N LEU A 52 -0.28 -0.98 -8.11
CA LEU A 52 -0.94 0.34 -8.13
C LEU A 52 -2.28 0.26 -8.89
N HIS A 53 -3.33 0.89 -8.35
CA HIS A 53 -4.67 0.90 -8.95
C HIS A 53 -5.31 2.29 -8.85
N ASN A 54 -6.20 2.63 -9.79
CA ASN A 54 -6.94 3.89 -9.87
C ASN A 54 -6.06 5.14 -9.95
N LEU A 55 -5.20 5.14 -10.97
CA LEU A 55 -4.26 6.21 -11.25
C LEU A 55 -4.21 6.54 -12.75
N SER A 56 -3.96 7.81 -13.08
CA SER A 56 -3.67 8.25 -14.44
C SER A 56 -2.17 8.09 -14.78
N PRO A 57 -1.77 8.17 -16.06
CA PRO A 57 -0.36 7.99 -16.47
C PRO A 57 0.62 8.94 -15.78
N ASP A 58 0.20 10.16 -15.49
CA ASP A 58 0.99 11.19 -14.79
C ASP A 58 1.14 10.92 -13.28
N GLU A 59 0.32 10.05 -12.70
CA GLU A 59 0.38 9.69 -11.28
C GLU A 59 1.29 8.49 -11.01
N VAL A 60 1.60 7.68 -12.02
CA VAL A 60 2.38 6.44 -11.90
C VAL A 60 3.69 6.66 -11.15
N LYS A 61 4.45 7.68 -11.54
CA LYS A 61 5.78 7.92 -10.97
C LYS A 61 5.72 8.24 -9.48
N GLU A 62 4.81 9.13 -9.10
CA GLU A 62 4.72 9.60 -7.72
C GLU A 62 4.07 8.54 -6.81
N SER A 63 3.01 7.85 -7.27
CA SER A 63 2.39 6.77 -6.50
C SER A 63 3.33 5.59 -6.31
N ARG A 64 4.13 5.23 -7.32
CA ARG A 64 5.17 4.21 -7.17
C ARG A 64 6.19 4.59 -6.10
N LYS A 65 6.77 5.79 -6.22
CA LYS A 65 7.76 6.30 -5.27
C LYS A 65 7.20 6.37 -3.85
N PHE A 66 5.95 6.80 -3.71
CA PHE A 66 5.25 6.85 -2.43
C PHE A 66 5.20 5.47 -1.76
N VAL A 67 4.71 4.45 -2.47
CA VAL A 67 4.59 3.09 -1.92
C VAL A 67 5.96 2.48 -1.61
N GLU A 68 6.93 2.61 -2.53
CA GLU A 68 8.30 2.11 -2.33
C GLU A 68 8.95 2.72 -1.08
N ASN A 69 8.82 4.04 -0.89
CA ASN A 69 9.39 4.71 0.27
C ASN A 69 8.75 4.24 1.58
N HIS A 70 7.42 4.11 1.62
CA HIS A 70 6.74 3.64 2.83
C HIS A 70 7.12 2.19 3.17
N TRP A 71 7.18 1.31 2.16
CA TRP A 71 7.60 -0.07 2.34
C TRP A 71 9.02 -0.17 2.90
N ARG A 72 9.97 0.56 2.30
CA ARG A 72 11.37 0.57 2.74
C ARG A 72 11.53 1.11 4.16
N ASN A 73 10.85 2.21 4.48
CA ASN A 73 10.92 2.80 5.82
C ASN A 73 10.43 1.84 6.92
N LEU A 74 9.44 0.99 6.61
CA LEU A 74 8.83 0.08 7.59
C LEU A 74 9.54 -1.27 7.67
N CYS A 75 9.98 -1.83 6.55
CA CYS A 75 10.56 -3.17 6.50
C CYS A 75 12.09 -3.18 6.49
N GLU A 76 12.76 -2.14 5.98
CA GLU A 76 14.23 -2.03 5.98
C GLU A 76 14.77 -1.19 7.14
N GLY A 77 13.91 -0.38 7.80
CA GLY A 77 14.28 0.52 8.90
C GLY A 77 14.21 -0.10 10.31
N GLY A 78 13.77 -1.35 10.44
CA GLY A 78 13.72 -2.09 11.70
C GLY A 78 14.91 -3.03 11.85
N SER A 79 16.03 -2.55 12.39
CA SER A 79 17.16 -3.36 12.87
C SER A 79 17.54 -2.93 14.28
#